data_AF-A0A367WYR3-F1
#
_entry.id   AF-A0A367WYR3-F1
#
_cell.length_a   1.000
_cell.length_b   1.000
_cell.length_c   1.000
_cell.angle_alpha   90.00
_cell.angle_beta   90.00
_cell.angle_gamma   90.00
#
_symmetry.space_group_name_H-M   'P 1'
#
loop_
_entity.id
_entity.type
_entity.pdbx_description
1 polymer ?
#
loop_
_entity_poly.entity_id
_entity_poly.type
_entity_poly.pdbx_seq_one_letter_code
_entity_poly.pdbx_strand_id
1 'polypeptide(L)'
;MQLAQDADTGGVLVSVTRDGKPGRERTLAYDILTDADSFGATDREVWPFLTTASDRSADVLVGVISAVNVGYSGGGTEAHFLDVIRLDAGDGPSLSTNPVVLSVPIGAVKMIRACFSEADIQKRRDVCRDEYRFAADIRLSHHGMVGLPEIEYASRATAFPATASLDQDSTQLPGLRDEDLVERVDERCSFDRIFRFDVANGRYEPDVRLPDCDDYLMP
;
A
#
# COMPACT_ATOMS: atom_id res chain seq x y z
N MET A 1 18.77 3.68 7.55
CA MET A 1 18.40 3.74 6.13
C MET A 1 18.01 5.17 5.81
N GLN A 2 18.29 5.63 4.59
CA GLN A 2 17.86 6.93 4.11
C GLN A 2 17.36 6.81 2.66
N LEU A 3 16.34 7.61 2.34
CA LEU A 3 15.94 7.90 0.97
C LEU A 3 16.46 9.28 0.61
N ALA A 4 17.05 9.40 -0.57
CA ALA A 4 17.45 10.68 -1.13
C ALA A 4 17.04 10.74 -2.61
N GLN A 5 16.68 11.93 -3.09
CA GLN A 5 16.49 12.13 -4.51
C GLN A 5 17.86 12.17 -5.19
N ASP A 6 18.04 11.34 -6.21
CA ASP A 6 19.26 11.32 -7.02
C ASP A 6 19.15 12.46 -8.04
N ALA A 7 19.94 13.52 -7.83
CA ALA A 7 19.87 14.75 -8.62
C ALA A 7 20.32 14.56 -10.08
N ASP A 8 21.10 13.51 -10.36
CA ASP A 8 21.67 13.27 -11.68
C ASP A 8 20.74 12.41 -12.56
N THR A 9 19.99 11.51 -11.93
CA THR A 9 19.09 10.57 -12.64
C THR A 9 17.60 10.88 -12.45
N GLY A 10 17.25 11.75 -11.49
CA GLY A 10 15.88 11.96 -11.04
C GLY A 10 15.30 10.78 -10.26
N GLY A 11 16.09 9.73 -10.00
CA GLY A 11 15.68 8.52 -9.29
C GLY A 11 15.64 8.66 -7.77
N VAL A 12 15.34 7.58 -7.07
CA VAL A 12 15.42 7.48 -5.61
C VAL A 12 16.66 6.68 -5.22
N LEU A 13 17.61 7.33 -4.56
CA LEU A 13 18.71 6.64 -3.91
C LEU A 13 18.23 6.02 -2.60
N VAL A 14 18.28 4.69 -2.54
CA VAL A 14 18.07 3.91 -1.33
C VAL A 14 19.43 3.58 -0.73
N SER A 15 19.71 4.08 0.47
CA SER A 15 20.96 3.77 1.18
C SER A 15 20.71 3.10 2.53
N VAL A 16 21.44 2.01 2.78
CA VAL A 16 21.48 1.29 4.04
C VAL A 16 22.83 1.55 4.68
N THR A 17 22.84 2.30 5.77
CA THR A 17 24.03 2.54 6.58
C THR A 17 24.05 1.60 7.79
N ARG A 18 25.25 1.14 8.15
CA ARG A 18 25.49 0.32 9.35
C ARG A 18 26.62 0.96 10.16
N ASP A 19 26.36 1.23 11.43
CA ASP A 19 27.33 1.85 12.34
C ASP A 19 27.92 3.17 11.83
N GLY A 20 27.11 3.99 11.15
CA GLY A 20 27.52 5.29 10.60
C GLY A 20 28.41 5.21 9.35
N LYS A 21 28.67 4.02 8.80
CA LYS A 21 29.38 3.84 7.53
C LYS A 21 28.39 3.54 6.41
N PRO A 22 28.65 4.00 5.17
CA PRO A 22 27.89 3.57 4.00
C PRO A 22 27.96 2.05 3.91
N GLY A 23 26.81 1.38 3.91
CA GLY A 23 26.72 -0.07 3.83
C GLY A 23 26.45 -0.51 2.40
N ARG A 24 25.25 -0.24 1.89
CA ARG A 24 24.82 -0.54 0.52
C ARG A 24 23.93 0.56 -0.03
N GLU A 25 24.06 0.86 -1.31
CA GLU A 25 23.27 1.89 -1.97
C GLU A 25 22.76 1.37 -3.32
N ARG A 26 21.55 1.79 -3.70
CA ARG A 26 20.99 1.54 -5.02
C ARG A 26 20.13 2.72 -5.44
N THR A 27 20.43 3.30 -6.59
CA THR A 27 19.53 4.24 -7.26
C THR A 27 18.43 3.44 -7.96
N LEU A 28 17.19 3.68 -7.56
CA LEU A 28 15.99 3.22 -8.24
C LEU A 28 15.61 4.27 -9.29
N ALA A 29 15.37 3.84 -10.53
CA ALA A 29 14.79 4.72 -11.53
C ALA A 29 13.42 5.24 -11.04
N TYR A 30 13.05 6.44 -11.51
CA TYR A 30 11.85 7.15 -11.05
C TYR A 30 10.54 6.41 -11.32
N ASP A 31 10.53 5.42 -12.22
CA ASP A 31 9.36 4.65 -12.69
C ASP A 31 9.31 3.21 -12.14
N ILE A 32 10.20 2.85 -11.21
CA ILE A 32 10.31 1.48 -10.69
C ILE A 32 9.27 1.16 -9.59
N LEU A 33 8.70 2.16 -8.92
CA LEU A 33 7.68 1.94 -7.88
C LEU A 33 6.30 1.87 -8.53
N THR A 34 5.86 0.67 -8.87
CA THR A 34 4.94 0.44 -9.98
C THR A 34 3.54 1.00 -9.76
N ASP A 35 2.97 0.80 -8.58
CA ASP A 35 1.54 1.03 -8.37
C ASP A 35 1.28 2.48 -7.99
N ALA A 36 2.03 3.03 -7.03
CA ALA A 36 1.85 4.40 -6.56
C ALA A 36 2.30 5.46 -7.60
N ASP A 37 3.40 5.23 -8.33
CA ASP A 37 3.89 6.20 -9.31
C ASP A 37 2.97 6.29 -10.54
N SER A 38 2.27 5.20 -10.88
CA SER A 38 1.22 5.20 -11.91
C SER A 38 0.07 6.16 -11.57
N PHE A 39 -0.11 6.49 -10.28
CA PHE A 39 -1.07 7.47 -9.80
C PHE A 39 -0.44 8.82 -9.42
N GLY A 40 0.84 9.03 -9.72
CA GLY A 40 1.54 10.29 -9.48
C GLY A 40 1.96 10.51 -8.02
N ALA A 41 2.21 9.44 -7.26
CA ALA A 41 2.78 9.55 -5.92
C ALA A 41 4.10 10.34 -5.93
N THR A 42 4.23 11.28 -5.00
CA THR A 42 5.47 12.04 -4.78
C THR A 42 6.01 11.93 -3.36
N ASP A 43 5.13 11.56 -2.40
CA ASP A 43 5.51 11.40 -1.00
C ASP A 43 5.94 9.97 -0.72
N ARG A 44 7.07 9.82 -0.02
CA ARG A 44 7.75 8.55 0.19
C ARG A 44 8.38 8.49 1.58
N GLU A 45 8.14 7.38 2.27
CA GLU A 45 8.73 7.11 3.57
C GLU A 45 9.36 5.70 3.63
N VAL A 46 10.20 5.49 4.63
CA VAL A 46 10.86 4.20 4.87
C VAL A 46 9.96 3.31 5.70
N TRP A 47 9.68 2.11 5.22
CA TRP A 47 9.03 1.09 6.05
C TRP A 47 9.98 0.66 7.19
N PRO A 48 9.52 0.67 8.46
CA PRO A 48 10.42 0.52 9.61
C PRO A 48 11.06 -0.87 9.75
N PHE A 49 10.60 -1.87 8.98
CA PHE A 49 11.12 -3.23 9.04
C PHE A 49 12.16 -3.46 7.95
N LEU A 50 13.43 -3.50 8.38
CA LEU A 50 14.55 -3.94 7.56
C LEU A 50 14.86 -5.39 7.89
N THR A 51 14.89 -6.26 6.88
CA THR A 51 15.43 -7.61 7.06
C THR A 51 16.74 -7.76 6.30
N THR A 52 17.77 -8.18 7.03
CA THR A 52 19.03 -8.61 6.46
C THR A 52 19.02 -10.12 6.41
N ALA A 53 19.38 -10.68 5.26
CA ALA A 53 19.74 -12.06 5.24
C ALA A 53 20.93 -12.31 6.18
N SER A 54 20.92 -13.47 6.85
CA SER A 54 21.64 -13.73 8.11
C SER A 54 23.17 -13.65 8.01
N ASP A 55 23.72 -13.53 6.80
CA ASP A 55 25.13 -13.44 6.52
C ASP A 55 25.51 -12.09 5.86
N ARG A 56 26.77 -11.67 6.01
CA ARG A 56 27.27 -10.39 5.48
C ARG A 56 27.30 -10.33 3.94
N SER A 57 27.10 -11.48 3.30
CA SER A 57 27.10 -11.73 1.86
C SER A 57 25.70 -12.00 1.31
N ALA A 58 24.65 -11.65 2.05
CA ALA A 58 23.29 -11.92 1.62
C ALA A 58 22.49 -10.64 1.48
N ASP A 59 21.35 -10.76 0.84
CA ASP A 59 20.57 -9.63 0.35
C ASP A 59 19.91 -8.87 1.50
N VAL A 60 19.61 -7.60 1.23
CA VAL A 60 18.85 -6.76 2.15
C VAL A 60 17.51 -6.46 1.50
N LEU A 61 16.41 -6.69 2.23
CA LEU A 61 15.10 -6.21 1.82
C LEU A 61 14.81 -4.89 2.49
N VAL A 62 14.33 -3.95 1.68
CA VAL A 62 14.07 -2.58 2.06
C VAL A 62 12.66 -2.22 1.63
N GLY A 63 11.81 -1.79 2.56
CA GLY A 63 10.48 -1.30 2.22
C GLY A 63 10.45 0.22 2.03
N VAL A 64 9.76 0.66 0.98
CA VAL A 64 9.41 2.06 0.73
C VAL A 64 7.89 2.15 0.69
N ILE A 65 7.33 3.05 1.49
CA ILE A 65 5.91 3.38 1.43
C ILE A 65 5.75 4.61 0.57
N SER A 66 4.86 4.54 -0.41
CA SER A 66 4.50 5.66 -1.27
C SER A 66 3.04 6.04 -1.03
N ALA A 67 2.74 7.35 -1.03
CA ALA A 67 1.39 7.86 -0.85
C ALA A 67 0.85 8.59 -2.08
N VAL A 68 -0.40 8.32 -2.41
CA VAL A 68 -1.17 8.98 -3.47
C VAL A 68 -2.30 9.76 -2.80
N ASN A 69 -2.49 11.02 -3.18
CA ASN A 69 -3.56 11.86 -2.66
C ASN A 69 -4.26 12.62 -3.79
N VAL A 70 -5.58 12.49 -3.87
CA VAL A 70 -6.41 13.26 -4.81
C VAL A 70 -7.59 13.87 -4.07
N GLY A 71 -7.66 15.20 -4.06
CA GLY A 71 -8.78 15.95 -3.49
C GLY A 71 -9.85 16.28 -4.52
N TYR A 72 -11.11 16.30 -4.09
CA TYR A 72 -12.24 16.81 -4.87
C TYR A 72 -13.25 17.54 -3.97
N SER A 73 -14.19 18.28 -4.56
CA SER A 73 -15.13 19.09 -3.79
C SER A 73 -16.01 18.21 -2.88
N GLY A 74 -15.82 18.35 -1.57
CA GLY A 74 -16.56 17.58 -0.56
C GLY A 74 -15.97 16.20 -0.24
N GLY A 75 -14.74 15.92 -0.67
CA GLY A 75 -14.13 14.62 -0.43
C GLY A 75 -12.68 14.53 -0.87
N GLY A 76 -12.18 13.31 -0.89
CA GLY A 76 -10.83 13.01 -1.33
C GLY A 76 -10.52 11.55 -1.16
N THR A 77 -9.43 11.15 -1.78
CA THR A 77 -8.86 9.82 -1.71
C THR A 77 -7.42 9.92 -1.23
N GLU A 78 -7.00 8.92 -0.46
CA GLU A 78 -5.62 8.71 -0.08
C GLU A 78 -5.36 7.21 -0.15
N ALA A 79 -4.23 6.81 -0.73
CA ALA A 79 -3.80 5.41 -0.80
C ALA A 79 -2.30 5.30 -0.54
N HIS A 80 -1.92 4.27 0.22
CA HIS A 80 -0.54 3.95 0.57
C HIS A 80 -0.18 2.57 0.04
N PHE A 81 0.98 2.49 -0.60
CA PHE A 81 1.52 1.26 -1.17
C PHE A 81 2.89 0.98 -0.58
N LEU A 82 3.17 -0.28 -0.28
CA LEU A 82 4.49 -0.76 0.13
C LEU A 82 5.17 -1.45 -1.05
N ASP A 83 6.31 -0.91 -1.47
CA ASP A 83 7.24 -1.57 -2.36
C ASP A 83 8.40 -2.16 -1.55
N VAL A 84 8.64 -3.46 -1.68
CA VAL A 84 9.81 -4.13 -1.12
C VAL A 84 10.88 -4.27 -2.19
N ILE A 85 12.03 -3.68 -1.92
CA ILE A 85 13.20 -3.62 -2.78
C ILE A 85 14.25 -4.61 -2.28
N ARG A 86 14.77 -5.45 -3.18
CA ARG A 86 15.90 -6.33 -2.91
C ARG A 86 17.21 -5.66 -3.32
N LEU A 87 18.12 -5.53 -2.36
CA LEU A 87 19.49 -5.09 -2.57
C LEU A 87 20.41 -6.31 -2.54
N ASP A 88 20.90 -6.69 -3.72
CA ASP A 88 21.76 -7.85 -3.89
C ASP A 88 23.05 -7.74 -3.06
N ALA A 89 23.64 -8.88 -2.71
CA ALA A 89 24.94 -8.92 -2.09
C ALA A 89 26.10 -8.78 -3.10
N GLY A 90 26.76 -7.61 -3.07
CA GLY A 90 28.02 -7.36 -3.77
C GLY A 90 28.14 -5.91 -4.26
N ASP A 91 29.37 -5.49 -4.60
CA ASP A 91 29.67 -4.17 -5.17
C ASP A 91 29.52 -4.15 -6.72
N GLY A 92 28.96 -5.22 -7.30
CA GLY A 92 28.77 -5.36 -8.74
C GLY A 92 27.43 -4.81 -9.23
N PRO A 93 27.30 -4.47 -10.53
CA PRO A 93 26.02 -4.07 -11.09
C PRO A 93 25.00 -5.20 -10.89
N SER A 94 23.85 -4.88 -10.29
CA SER A 94 22.76 -5.84 -10.10
C SER A 94 22.36 -6.44 -11.44
N LEU A 95 22.28 -7.78 -11.48
CA LEU A 95 21.81 -8.52 -12.65
C LEU A 95 20.28 -8.53 -12.75
N SER A 96 19.57 -8.10 -11.69
CA SER A 96 18.11 -7.97 -11.73
C SER A 96 17.71 -6.64 -12.38
N THR A 97 16.93 -6.74 -13.45
CA THR A 97 16.36 -5.58 -14.15
C THR A 97 15.23 -4.91 -13.37
N ASN A 98 14.59 -5.61 -12.42
CA ASN A 98 13.62 -5.01 -11.50
C ASN A 98 13.98 -5.33 -10.03
N PRO A 99 14.38 -4.33 -9.23
CA PRO A 99 14.69 -4.51 -7.82
C PRO A 99 13.46 -4.64 -6.91
N VAL A 100 12.27 -4.25 -7.39
CA VAL A 100 11.04 -4.36 -6.63
C VAL A 100 10.56 -5.81 -6.69
N VAL A 101 10.58 -6.44 -5.53
CA VAL A 101 10.24 -7.86 -5.35
C VAL A 101 8.85 -8.06 -4.74
N LEU A 102 8.21 -7.01 -4.23
CA LEU A 102 6.81 -6.99 -3.80
C LEU A 102 6.28 -5.58 -3.97
N SER A 103 5.04 -5.44 -4.45
CA SER A 103 4.25 -4.21 -4.38
C SER A 103 2.86 -4.59 -3.89
N VAL A 104 2.40 -3.97 -2.80
CA VAL A 104 1.08 -4.23 -2.21
C VAL A 104 0.47 -2.96 -1.60
N PRO A 105 -0.85 -2.79 -1.63
CA PRO A 105 -1.51 -1.73 -0.88
C PRO A 105 -1.44 -2.01 0.63
N ILE A 106 -1.26 -0.96 1.44
CA ILE A 106 -1.22 -1.08 2.91
C ILE A 106 -2.26 -0.21 3.61
N GLY A 107 -2.83 0.77 2.92
CA GLY A 107 -3.89 1.60 3.44
C GLY A 107 -4.57 2.41 2.36
N ALA A 108 -5.85 2.68 2.51
CA ALA A 108 -6.56 3.67 1.70
C ALA A 108 -7.76 4.25 2.46
N VAL A 109 -8.09 5.50 2.16
CA VAL A 109 -9.29 6.18 2.62
C VAL A 109 -9.89 6.93 1.44
N LYS A 110 -11.17 6.70 1.17
CA LYS A 110 -11.95 7.46 0.20
C LYS A 110 -13.16 8.06 0.91
N MET A 111 -13.32 9.37 0.81
CA MET A 111 -14.46 10.09 1.38
C MET A 111 -15.22 10.80 0.27
N ILE A 112 -16.52 10.57 0.18
CA ILE A 112 -17.39 11.14 -0.84
C ILE A 112 -18.51 11.90 -0.14
N ARG A 113 -18.77 13.14 -0.57
CA ARG A 113 -19.89 13.95 -0.08
C ARG A 113 -21.22 13.29 -0.40
N ALA A 114 -22.10 13.18 0.61
CA ALA A 114 -23.40 12.54 0.48
C ALA A 114 -24.62 13.46 0.69
N CYS A 115 -24.42 14.70 1.20
CA CYS A 115 -25.51 15.67 1.39
C CYS A 115 -25.31 16.95 0.56
N PHE A 116 -26.36 17.42 -0.12
CA PHE A 116 -26.34 18.65 -0.92
C PHE A 116 -27.41 19.67 -0.51
N SER A 117 -28.33 19.27 0.37
CA SER A 117 -29.42 20.09 0.91
C SER A 117 -29.70 19.78 2.38
N GLU A 118 -30.49 20.62 3.05
CA GLU A 118 -31.00 20.35 4.41
C GLU A 118 -31.85 19.07 4.47
N ALA A 119 -32.59 18.78 3.39
CA ALA A 119 -33.36 17.55 3.28
C ALA A 119 -32.45 16.31 3.28
N ASP A 120 -31.30 16.38 2.60
CA ASP A 120 -30.30 15.29 2.61
C ASP A 120 -29.69 15.12 4.00
N ILE A 121 -29.36 16.23 4.68
CA ILE A 121 -28.83 16.21 6.04
C ILE A 121 -29.79 15.47 6.98
N GLN A 122 -31.08 15.82 6.93
CA GLN A 122 -32.10 15.17 7.76
C GLN A 122 -32.31 13.70 7.38
N LYS A 123 -32.36 13.39 6.08
CA LYS A 123 -32.53 12.05 5.54
C LYS A 123 -31.35 11.13 5.90
N ARG A 124 -30.16 11.70 6.00
CA ARG A 124 -28.92 11.00 6.35
C ARG A 124 -28.50 11.15 7.80
N ARG A 125 -29.36 11.71 8.66
CA ARG A 125 -29.09 11.84 10.11
C ARG A 125 -27.72 12.47 10.38
N ASP A 126 -27.43 13.56 9.68
CA ASP A 126 -26.17 14.32 9.75
C ASP A 126 -24.91 13.58 9.23
N VAL A 127 -25.05 12.35 8.71
CA VAL A 127 -23.97 11.61 8.03
C VAL A 127 -23.85 12.05 6.58
N CYS A 128 -23.12 13.15 6.37
CA CYS A 128 -22.98 13.79 5.06
C CYS A 128 -21.77 13.37 4.24
N ARG A 129 -21.18 12.22 4.57
CA ARG A 129 -20.12 11.57 3.82
C ARG A 129 -20.31 10.06 3.81
N ASP A 130 -19.94 9.48 2.69
CA ASP A 130 -19.65 8.05 2.57
C ASP A 130 -18.13 7.89 2.73
N GLU A 131 -17.70 6.98 3.59
CA GLU A 131 -16.30 6.66 3.83
C GLU A 131 -16.03 5.21 3.43
N TYR A 132 -14.93 4.98 2.71
CA TYR A 132 -14.41 3.67 2.36
C TYR A 132 -12.99 3.58 2.87
N ARG A 133 -12.67 2.53 3.61
CA ARG A 133 -11.37 2.34 4.23
C ARG A 133 -10.81 0.99 3.84
N PHE A 134 -9.51 0.97 3.56
CA PHE A 134 -8.71 -0.24 3.43
C PHE A 134 -7.52 -0.10 4.37
N ALA A 135 -7.17 -1.17 5.08
CA ALA A 135 -5.98 -1.23 5.90
C ALA A 135 -5.39 -2.62 5.81
N ALA A 136 -4.06 -2.73 5.78
CA ALA A 136 -3.38 -4.01 5.86
C ALA A 136 -2.27 -4.02 6.91
N ASP A 137 -2.23 -5.11 7.66
CA ASP A 137 -1.13 -5.45 8.55
C ASP A 137 -0.14 -6.36 7.83
N ILE A 138 1.16 -6.07 7.98
CA ILE A 138 2.24 -6.84 7.38
C ILE A 138 3.17 -7.35 8.47
N ARG A 139 3.46 -8.66 8.45
CA ARG A 139 4.40 -9.31 9.36
C ARG A 139 5.42 -10.15 8.60
N LEU A 140 6.65 -10.15 9.08
CA LEU A 140 7.71 -11.00 8.54
C LEU A 140 7.81 -12.27 9.38
N SER A 141 7.71 -13.42 8.72
CA SER A 141 7.73 -14.73 9.37
C SER A 141 9.06 -15.44 9.17
N HIS A 142 9.54 -16.13 10.21
CA HIS A 142 10.80 -16.89 10.18
C HIS A 142 10.68 -18.23 9.43
N HIS A 143 9.50 -18.58 8.92
CA HIS A 143 9.25 -19.82 8.15
C HIS A 143 9.75 -19.76 6.70
N GLY A 144 10.32 -18.64 6.26
CA GLY A 144 10.83 -18.45 4.90
C GLY A 144 12.21 -19.09 4.65
N MET A 145 12.72 -18.88 3.43
CA MET A 145 14.09 -19.27 3.09
C MET A 145 15.07 -18.46 3.93
N VAL A 146 16.27 -19.03 4.17
CA VAL A 146 17.34 -18.32 4.91
C VAL A 146 17.62 -16.98 4.22
N GLY A 147 17.23 -15.90 4.90
CA GLY A 147 17.39 -14.53 4.44
C GLY A 147 16.27 -13.92 3.61
N LEU A 148 15.23 -14.68 3.27
CA LEU A 148 14.03 -14.20 2.58
C LEU A 148 12.78 -14.72 3.33
N PRO A 149 12.27 -13.96 4.32
CA PRO A 149 11.16 -14.39 5.16
C PRO A 149 9.86 -14.52 4.35
N GLU A 150 8.93 -15.36 4.82
CA GLU A 150 7.55 -15.24 4.33
C GLU A 150 6.95 -13.92 4.82
N ILE A 151 6.06 -13.33 4.02
CA ILE A 151 5.37 -12.10 4.39
C ILE A 151 3.90 -12.45 4.62
N GLU A 152 3.45 -12.32 5.86
CA GLU A 152 2.05 -12.46 6.24
C GLU A 152 1.36 -11.12 6.04
N TYR A 153 0.27 -11.12 5.30
CA TYR A 153 -0.50 -9.94 4.92
C TYR A 153 -1.96 -10.15 5.29
N ALA A 154 -2.51 -9.25 6.10
CA ALA A 154 -3.92 -9.31 6.52
C ALA A 154 -4.58 -7.98 6.21
N SER A 155 -5.58 -7.96 5.33
CA SER A 155 -6.34 -6.77 4.98
C SER A 155 -7.70 -6.71 5.65
N ARG A 156 -8.21 -5.49 5.84
CA ARG A 156 -9.58 -5.21 6.23
C ARG A 156 -10.09 -4.01 5.45
N ALA A 157 -11.22 -4.20 4.79
CA ALA A 157 -11.92 -3.17 4.03
C ALA A 157 -13.30 -2.88 4.63
N THR A 158 -13.65 -1.62 4.81
CA THR A 158 -14.93 -1.19 5.39
C THR A 158 -15.57 -0.04 4.63
N ALA A 159 -16.90 0.03 4.66
CA ALA A 159 -17.68 1.15 4.16
C ALA A 159 -18.61 1.70 5.26
N PHE A 160 -18.72 3.02 5.33
CA PHE A 160 -19.60 3.73 6.26
C PHE A 160 -20.39 4.83 5.52
N PRO A 161 -21.69 5.00 5.78
CA PRO A 161 -22.56 4.09 6.53
C PRO A 161 -22.64 2.71 5.87
N ALA A 162 -23.26 1.74 6.54
CA ALA A 162 -23.32 0.35 6.08
C ALA A 162 -23.99 0.19 4.70
N THR A 163 -24.77 1.19 4.27
CA THR A 163 -25.46 1.24 2.98
C THR A 163 -24.67 1.99 1.90
N ALA A 164 -23.48 2.53 2.20
CA ALA A 164 -22.66 3.23 1.23
C ALA A 164 -22.28 2.31 0.06
N SER A 165 -22.29 2.88 -1.14
CA SER A 165 -22.02 2.20 -2.41
C SER A 165 -21.47 3.22 -3.41
N LEU A 166 -20.39 2.86 -4.11
CA LEU A 166 -19.80 3.70 -5.16
C LEU A 166 -20.66 3.71 -6.44
N ASP A 167 -21.53 2.71 -6.61
CA ASP A 167 -22.37 2.55 -7.79
C ASP A 167 -23.73 3.26 -7.67
N GLN A 168 -24.03 3.85 -6.51
CA GLN A 168 -25.34 4.43 -6.23
C GLN A 168 -25.19 5.86 -5.70
N ASP A 169 -26.06 6.75 -6.19
CA ASP A 169 -26.17 8.09 -5.65
C ASP A 169 -26.80 8.04 -4.24
N SER A 170 -26.01 8.42 -3.25
CA SER A 170 -26.40 8.46 -1.84
C SER A 170 -27.61 9.35 -1.54
N THR A 171 -27.95 10.31 -2.41
CA THR A 171 -29.15 11.13 -2.28
C THR A 171 -30.41 10.39 -2.72
N GLN A 172 -30.29 9.36 -3.57
CA GLN A 172 -31.40 8.56 -4.10
C GLN A 172 -31.74 7.34 -3.22
N LEU A 173 -30.82 6.91 -2.36
CA LEU A 173 -31.04 5.82 -1.41
C LEU A 173 -32.15 6.15 -0.38
N PRO A 174 -32.80 5.17 0.27
CA PRO A 174 -33.67 5.44 1.41
C PRO A 174 -32.96 6.22 2.53
N GLY A 175 -33.73 6.89 3.39
CA GLY A 175 -33.16 7.56 4.55
C GLY A 175 -32.47 6.59 5.50
N LEU A 176 -31.35 7.02 6.09
CA LEU A 176 -30.58 6.17 7.00
C LEU A 176 -31.40 5.82 8.24
N ARG A 177 -31.28 4.57 8.66
CA ARG A 177 -31.80 4.05 9.92
C ARG A 177 -30.64 3.93 10.90
N ASP A 178 -30.95 3.80 12.19
CA ASP A 178 -29.91 3.69 13.22
C ASP A 178 -29.01 2.46 12.99
N GLU A 179 -29.55 1.38 12.44
CA GLU A 179 -28.78 0.18 12.07
C GLU A 179 -27.82 0.39 10.89
N ASP A 180 -28.03 1.43 10.07
CA ASP A 180 -27.17 1.76 8.94
C ASP A 180 -25.95 2.59 9.38
N LEU A 181 -25.97 3.16 10.61
CA LEU A 181 -24.90 4.01 11.17
C LEU A 181 -23.73 3.20 11.76
N VAL A 182 -23.30 2.18 11.03
CA VAL A 182 -22.17 1.32 11.39
C VAL A 182 -21.28 1.08 10.19
N GLU A 183 -20.04 0.67 10.43
CA GLU A 183 -19.16 0.19 9.36
C GLU A 183 -19.61 -1.20 8.89
N ARG A 184 -19.76 -1.38 7.58
CA ARG A 184 -19.91 -2.69 6.95
C ARG A 184 -18.54 -3.18 6.48
N VAL A 185 -18.17 -4.39 6.86
CA VAL A 185 -16.97 -5.07 6.32
C VAL A 185 -17.25 -5.54 4.89
N ASP A 186 -16.31 -5.28 3.98
CA ASP A 186 -16.30 -5.94 2.67
C ASP A 186 -15.44 -7.21 2.76
N GLU A 187 -16.11 -8.36 2.79
CA GLU A 187 -15.49 -9.69 2.87
C GLU A 187 -14.63 -10.03 1.64
N ARG A 188 -14.86 -9.39 0.48
CA ARG A 188 -14.02 -9.61 -0.70
C ARG A 188 -12.63 -9.00 -0.50
N CYS A 189 -12.56 -7.83 0.13
CA CYS A 189 -11.32 -7.07 0.31
C CYS A 189 -10.75 -7.16 1.75
N SER A 190 -11.34 -8.01 2.60
CA SER A 190 -10.84 -8.36 3.92
C SER A 190 -10.35 -9.80 3.92
N PHE A 191 -9.04 -10.00 3.83
CA PHE A 191 -8.47 -11.34 3.62
C PHE A 191 -7.04 -11.48 4.15
N ASP A 192 -6.63 -12.72 4.36
CA ASP A 192 -5.24 -13.07 4.71
C ASP A 192 -4.51 -13.69 3.51
N ARG A 193 -3.22 -13.37 3.37
CA ARG A 193 -2.31 -13.96 2.38
C ARG A 193 -0.93 -14.22 2.97
N ILE A 194 -0.28 -15.23 2.43
CA ILE A 194 1.14 -15.47 2.68
C ILE A 194 1.89 -15.31 1.37
N PHE A 195 2.81 -14.35 1.32
CA PHE A 195 3.70 -14.19 0.19
C PHE A 195 5.00 -14.97 0.40
N ARG A 196 5.40 -15.71 -0.62
CA ARG A 196 6.63 -16.50 -0.65
C ARG A 196 7.52 -16.03 -1.78
N PHE A 197 8.82 -15.99 -1.55
CA PHE A 197 9.77 -15.62 -2.58
C PHE A 197 9.89 -16.73 -3.62
N ASP A 198 9.47 -16.45 -4.85
CA ASP A 198 9.64 -17.32 -6.00
C ASP A 198 10.99 -17.01 -6.66
N VAL A 199 11.93 -17.95 -6.57
CA VAL A 199 13.28 -17.81 -7.14
C VAL A 199 13.27 -17.73 -8.66
N ALA A 200 12.32 -18.40 -9.33
CA ALA A 200 12.24 -18.41 -10.78
C ALA A 200 11.75 -17.07 -11.33
N ASN A 201 10.78 -16.45 -10.63
CA ASN A 201 10.23 -15.15 -11.00
C ASN A 201 10.95 -13.97 -10.33
N GLY A 202 11.84 -14.23 -9.36
CA GLY A 202 12.63 -13.23 -8.66
C GLY A 202 11.81 -12.28 -7.79
N ARG A 203 10.59 -12.66 -7.37
CA ARG A 203 9.64 -11.82 -6.63
C ARG A 203 8.83 -12.63 -5.61
N TYR A 204 8.22 -11.93 -4.68
CA TYR A 204 7.21 -12.48 -3.78
C TYR A 204 5.89 -12.70 -4.53
N GLU A 205 5.37 -13.92 -4.41
CA GLU A 205 4.08 -14.32 -4.96
C GLU A 205 3.14 -14.73 -3.83
N PRO A 206 1.87 -14.34 -3.87
CA PRO A 206 0.89 -14.75 -2.87
C PRO A 206 0.52 -16.22 -3.07
N ASP A 207 0.21 -16.90 -1.98
CA ASP A 207 -0.31 -18.27 -1.97
C ASP A 207 -1.66 -18.41 -2.68
N VAL A 208 -2.47 -17.35 -2.67
CA VAL A 208 -3.72 -17.23 -3.42
C VAL A 208 -3.78 -15.86 -4.10
N ARG A 209 -4.27 -15.81 -5.33
CA ARG A 209 -4.45 -14.55 -6.08
C ARG A 209 -5.16 -13.48 -5.22
N LEU A 210 -4.65 -12.25 -5.27
CA LEU A 210 -5.28 -11.11 -4.63
C LEU A 210 -6.60 -10.77 -5.34
N PRO A 211 -7.68 -10.49 -4.60
CA PRO A 211 -8.89 -9.97 -5.21
C PRO A 211 -8.65 -8.56 -5.75
N ASP A 212 -9.44 -8.17 -6.74
CA ASP A 212 -9.53 -6.78 -7.18
C ASP A 212 -10.25 -5.97 -6.09
N CYS A 213 -9.60 -4.90 -5.62
CA CYS A 213 -10.08 -4.01 -4.57
C CYS A 213 -10.04 -2.53 -5.01
N ASP A 214 -10.16 -2.27 -6.31
CA ASP A 214 -10.09 -0.94 -6.92
C ASP A 214 -11.10 0.06 -6.33
N ASP A 215 -12.25 -0.42 -5.85
CA ASP A 215 -13.23 0.39 -5.12
C ASP A 215 -12.60 1.19 -3.97
N TYR A 216 -11.58 0.62 -3.33
CA TYR A 216 -10.83 1.23 -2.24
C TYR A 216 -9.52 1.86 -2.69
N LEU A 217 -8.82 1.21 -3.62
CA LEU A 217 -7.41 1.49 -3.91
C LEU A 217 -7.20 2.48 -5.06
N MET A 218 -8.19 2.64 -5.94
CA MET A 218 -8.13 3.60 -7.03
C MET A 218 -8.45 5.01 -6.52
N PRO A 219 -7.56 6.00 -6.78
CA PRO A 219 -7.79 7.41 -6.46
C PRO A 219 -9.04 8.01 -7.13
#